data_AF-Q2QI26-F1
#
_entry.id   AF-Q2QI26-F1
#
_cell.length_a   1.000
_cell.length_b   1.000
_cell.length_c   1.000
_cell.angle_alpha   90.00
_cell.angle_beta   90.00
_cell.angle_gamma   90.00
#
_symmetry.space_group_name_H-M   'P 1'
#
loop_
_entity.id
_entity.type
_entity.pdbx_description
1 polymer ?
#
loop_
_entity_poly.entity_id
_entity_poly.type
_entity_poly.pdbx_seq_one_letter_code
_entity_poly.pdbx_strand_id
1 'polypeptide(L)' 'MVPHLVTALNGPLLELEKKILGATPAIERWFRMEWQEHTPPFYCSVDLRNAGFKLAPVDTNLFPGG' A
#
# COMPACT_ATOMS: atom_id res chain seq x y z
N MET A 1 -11.46 14.70 -14.47
CA MET A 1 -10.58 13.75 -15.18
C MET A 1 -9.69 13.09 -14.12
N VAL A 2 -9.47 11.78 -14.20
CA VAL A 2 -8.65 11.02 -13.23
C VAL A 2 -7.55 10.23 -13.94
N PRO A 3 -6.46 9.85 -13.26
CA PRO A 3 -5.40 9.03 -13.86
C PRO A 3 -5.88 7.61 -14.20
N HIS A 4 -5.43 7.09 -15.35
CA HIS A 4 -5.66 5.71 -15.77
C HIS A 4 -4.34 5.05 -16.15
N LEU A 5 -4.22 3.75 -15.89
CA LEU A 5 -3.06 2.97 -16.35
C LEU A 5 -3.09 2.85 -17.88
N VAL A 6 -1.98 3.18 -18.51
CA VAL A 6 -1.80 3.05 -19.97
C VAL A 6 -1.10 1.73 -20.35
N THR A 7 -1.19 0.73 -19.48
CA THR A 7 -0.63 -0.62 -19.70
C THR A 7 -1.74 -1.66 -19.75
N ALA A 8 -1.60 -2.63 -20.65
CA ALA A 8 -2.48 -3.81 -20.70
C ALA A 8 -2.12 -4.88 -19.65
N LEU A 9 -0.93 -4.78 -19.04
CA LEU A 9 -0.43 -5.78 -18.10
C LEU A 9 -0.85 -5.41 -16.68
N ASN A 10 -1.93 -6.04 -16.21
CA ASN A 10 -2.54 -5.83 -14.89
C ASN A 10 -2.69 -7.12 -14.07
N GLY A 11 -2.27 -8.28 -14.60
CA GLY A 11 -2.41 -9.58 -13.93
C GLY A 11 -1.81 -9.61 -12.52
N PRO A 12 -0.52 -9.28 -12.33
CA PRO A 12 0.08 -9.28 -10.99
C PRO A 12 -0.59 -8.31 -10.02
N LEU A 13 -1.05 -7.14 -10.50
CA LEU A 13 -1.81 -6.19 -9.68
C LEU A 13 -3.14 -6.79 -9.22
N LEU A 14 -3.91 -7.41 -10.11
CA LEU A 14 -5.19 -8.06 -9.79
C LEU A 14 -5.02 -9.21 -8.79
N GLU A 15 -3.96 -10.01 -8.92
CA GLU A 15 -3.68 -11.09 -7.97
C GLU A 15 -3.28 -10.55 -6.59
N LEU A 16 -2.51 -9.45 -6.53
CA LEU A 16 -2.21 -8.76 -5.28
C LEU A 16 -3.50 -8.24 -4.62
N GLU A 17 -4.37 -7.57 -5.38
CA GLU A 17 -5.65 -7.04 -4.89
C GLU A 17 -6.55 -8.15 -4.33
N LYS A 18 -6.72 -9.25 -5.07
CA LYS A 18 -7.49 -10.42 -4.62
C LYS A 18 -6.93 -11.01 -3.33
N LYS A 19 -5.60 -11.12 -3.23
CA LYS A 19 -4.93 -11.64 -2.03
C LYS A 19 -5.17 -10.74 -0.83
N ILE A 20 -5.04 -9.42 -0.99
CA ILE A 20 -5.30 -8.44 0.07
C ILE A 20 -6.76 -8.55 0.52
N LEU A 21 -7.72 -8.51 -0.42
CA LEU A 21 -9.14 -8.60 -0.12
C LEU A 21 -9.50 -9.90 0.60
N GLY A 22 -9.01 -11.04 0.11
CA GLY A 22 -9.23 -12.35 0.73
C GLY A 22 -8.60 -12.51 2.12
N ALA A 23 -7.54 -11.74 2.42
CA ALA A 23 -6.85 -11.77 3.71
C ALA A 23 -7.19 -10.58 4.63
N THR A 24 -8.19 -9.75 4.28
CA THR A 24 -8.48 -8.48 4.99
C THR A 24 -8.54 -8.62 6.52
N PRO A 25 -9.31 -9.56 7.11
CA PRO A 25 -9.37 -9.67 8.57
C PRO A 25 -8.03 -10.06 9.21
N ALA A 26 -7.23 -10.87 8.52
CA ALA A 26 -5.93 -11.33 8.99
C ALA A 26 -4.89 -10.19 8.94
N ILE A 27 -4.89 -9.40 7.85
CA ILE A 27 -4.02 -8.23 7.69
C ILE A 27 -4.34 -7.18 8.76
N GLU A 28 -5.62 -6.88 8.98
CA GLU A 28 -6.06 -5.93 10.02
C GLU A 28 -5.70 -6.38 11.43
N ARG A 29 -5.84 -7.68 11.72
CA ARG A 29 -5.40 -8.24 13.00
C ARG A 29 -3.88 -8.12 13.15
N TRP A 30 -3.13 -8.42 12.11
CA TRP A 30 -1.67 -8.33 12.11
C TRP A 30 -1.22 -6.89 12.40
N PHE A 31 -1.74 -5.89 11.68
CA PHE A 31 -1.42 -4.49 11.96
C PHE A 31 -1.71 -4.09 13.41
N ARG A 32 -2.86 -4.49 13.98
CA ARG A 32 -3.16 -4.20 15.40
C ARG A 32 -2.14 -4.78 16.37
N MET A 33 -1.58 -5.96 16.09
CA MET A 33 -0.54 -6.55 16.93
C MET A 33 0.78 -5.80 16.77
N GLU A 34 1.18 -5.49 15.53
CA GLU A 34 2.41 -4.71 15.26
C GLU A 34 2.37 -3.35 15.96
N TRP A 35 1.21 -2.67 16.00
CA TRP A 35 1.07 -1.38 16.70
C TRP A 35 1.04 -1.46 18.22
N GLN A 36 0.89 -2.65 18.81
CA GLN A 36 1.10 -2.84 20.25
C GLN A 36 2.59 -2.93 20.58
N GLU A 37 3.40 -3.50 19.69
CA GLU A 37 4.84 -3.68 19.87
C GLU A 37 5.65 -2.46 19.38
N HIS A 38 5.13 -1.74 18.38
CA HIS A 38 5.80 -0.62 17.72
C HIS A 38 4.95 0.65 17.80
N THR A 39 5.53 1.72 18.37
CA THR A 39 4.89 3.03 18.35
C THR A 39 4.98 3.63 16.94
N PRO A 40 3.85 3.95 16.28
CA PRO A 40 3.88 4.59 14.97
C PRO A 40 4.41 6.04 15.08
N PRO A 41 4.95 6.61 14.00
CA PRO A 41 5.27 8.04 13.97
C PRO A 41 3.99 8.88 14.16
N PHE A 42 4.15 10.11 14.66
CA PHE A 42 3.01 11.03 14.84
C PHE A 42 2.23 11.25 13.54
N TYR A 43 2.95 11.40 12.42
CA TYR A 43 2.42 11.47 11.06
C TYR A 43 3.49 11.07 10.05
N CYS A 44 3.09 10.68 8.84
CA CYS A 44 4.00 10.45 7.71
C CYS A 44 3.23 10.47 6.37
N SER A 45 3.95 10.64 5.26
CA SER A 45 3.46 10.33 3.91
C SER A 45 4.28 9.21 3.29
N VAL A 46 3.67 8.43 2.40
CA VAL A 46 4.33 7.35 1.67
C VAL A 46 3.97 7.47 0.19
N ASP A 47 4.97 7.63 -0.67
CA ASP A 47 4.77 7.67 -2.11
C ASP A 47 4.72 6.25 -2.67
N LEU A 48 3.71 5.97 -3.49
CA LEU A 48 3.50 4.67 -4.13
C LEU A 48 3.67 4.79 -5.65
N ARG A 49 4.19 3.73 -6.27
CA ARG A 49 4.18 3.57 -7.74
C ARG A 49 3.47 2.28 -8.13
N ASN A 50 2.49 2.41 -9.02
CA ASN A 50 1.79 1.30 -9.64
C ASN A 50 2.24 1.14 -11.10
N ALA A 51 2.93 0.04 -11.40
CA ALA A 51 3.41 -0.30 -12.74
C ALA A 51 2.58 -1.40 -13.42
N GLY A 52 1.46 -1.84 -12.83
CA GLY A 52 0.63 -2.95 -13.32
C GLY A 52 1.20 -4.36 -13.05
N PHE A 53 2.53 -4.53 -13.08
CA PHE A 53 3.21 -5.74 -12.61
C PHE A 53 3.73 -5.65 -11.17
N LYS A 54 3.80 -4.44 -10.60
CA LYS A 54 4.31 -4.19 -9.26
C LYS A 54 3.65 -2.94 -8.66
N LEU A 55 3.29 -3.03 -7.40
CA LEU A 55 2.92 -1.91 -6.54
C LEU A 55 3.96 -1.83 -5.42
N ALA A 56 4.60 -0.67 -5.25
CA ALA A 56 5.66 -0.52 -4.25
C ALA A 56 5.74 0.89 -3.67
N PRO A 57 6.14 1.05 -2.39
CA PRO A 57 6.55 2.33 -1.85
C PRO A 57 7.90 2.74 -2.45
N VAL A 58 8.07 4.03 -2.70
CA VAL A 58 9.31 4.62 -3.23
C VAL A 58 9.87 5.73 -2.36
N ASP A 59 9.06 6.31 -1.47
CA ASP A 59 9.48 7.29 -0.47
C ASP A 59 8.66 7.14 0.82
N THR A 60 9.24 7.50 1.96
CA THR A 60 8.53 7.64 3.24
C THR A 60 9.07 8.87 3.96
N ASN A 61 8.21 9.88 4.10
CA ASN A 61 8.56 11.15 4.71
C ASN A 61 7.88 11.30 6.07
N LEU A 62 8.67 11.47 7.13
CA LEU A 62 8.21 11.71 8.50
C LEU A 62 7.85 13.18 8.77
N PHE A 63 8.10 14.08 7.81
CA PHE A 63 7.79 15.51 7.86
C PHE A 63 7.12 15.95 6.54
N PRO A 64 5.93 15.42 6.23
CA PRO A 64 5.22 15.83 5.02
C PRO A 64 4.87 17.32 5.07
N GLY A 65 5.02 18.00 3.93
CA GLY A 65 4.78 19.44 3.79
C GLY A 65 3.73 19.80 2.72
N GLY A 66 2.90 18.83 2.33
CA GLY A 66 1.84 18.97 1.34
C GLY A 66 0.46 19.12 1.95
#